data_AF-A0A833EA42-F1
#
_entry.id   AF-A0A833EA42-F1
#
_cell.length_a   1.000
_cell.length_b   1.000
_cell.length_c   1.000
_cell.angle_alpha   90.00
_cell.angle_beta   90.00
_cell.angle_gamma   90.00
#
_symmetry.space_group_name_H-M   'P 1'
#
loop_
_entity.id
_entity.type
_entity.pdbx_description
1 polymer ?
#
loop_
_entity_poly.entity_id
_entity_poly.type
_entity_poly.pdbx_seq_one_letter_code
_entity_poly.pdbx_strand_id
1 'polypeptide(L)'
;MAGALTGMKKYFIRALLMAVAFGAFAALVKQPFLIEVVTFVFIFSIYSLSWSLMANSGQISLGHAVFFGSGAYASTLMARNLGLPPPVAILVGPLVAALIGLGIGRLCIGLREWFLGMVTFGFSIIAQLIVVEHLGWLTKGWDGIPVPRLLPEEIPLEAAPT
;
A
#
# COMPACT_ATOMS: atom_id res chain seq x y z
N MET A 1 -14.16 -22.84 -26.15
CA MET A 1 -14.12 -22.44 -24.73
C MET A 1 -12.97 -23.04 -23.92
N ALA A 2 -12.35 -24.16 -24.32
CA ALA A 2 -11.23 -24.78 -23.58
C ALA A 2 -9.87 -24.04 -23.66
N GLY A 3 -9.60 -23.26 -24.72
CA GLY A 3 -8.32 -22.56 -24.92
C GLY A 3 -8.10 -21.30 -24.07
N ALA A 4 -9.19 -20.65 -23.60
CA ALA A 4 -9.10 -19.45 -22.77
C ALA A 4 -8.71 -19.78 -21.31
N LEU A 5 -9.16 -20.94 -20.80
CA LEU A 5 -8.86 -21.41 -19.44
C LEU A 5 -7.38 -21.83 -19.28
N THR A 6 -6.76 -22.38 -20.32
CA THR A 6 -5.33 -22.75 -20.33
C THR A 6 -4.41 -21.53 -20.38
N GLY A 7 -4.82 -20.47 -21.10
CA GLY A 7 -4.12 -19.19 -21.09
C GLY A 7 -4.09 -18.56 -19.70
N MET A 8 -5.25 -18.48 -19.04
CA MET A 8 -5.38 -17.92 -17.69
C MET A 8 -4.54 -18.68 -16.65
N LYS A 9 -4.52 -20.02 -16.68
CA LYS A 9 -3.61 -20.82 -15.86
C LYS A 9 -2.14 -20.49 -16.11
N LYS A 10 -1.74 -20.23 -17.36
CA LYS A 10 -0.35 -19.90 -17.73
C LYS A 10 0.09 -18.54 -17.17
N TYR A 11 -0.78 -17.53 -17.17
CA TYR A 11 -0.49 -16.23 -16.56
C TYR A 11 -0.45 -16.31 -15.04
N PHE A 12 -1.35 -17.08 -14.43
CA PHE A 12 -1.36 -17.29 -12.98
C PHE A 12 -0.11 -18.04 -12.50
N ILE A 13 0.33 -19.07 -13.24
CA ILE A 13 1.57 -19.81 -12.96
C ILE A 13 2.80 -18.90 -13.14
N ARG A 14 2.83 -18.06 -14.18
CA ARG A 14 3.94 -17.09 -14.38
C ARG A 14 4.00 -16.05 -13.27
N ALA A 15 2.85 -15.50 -12.86
CA ALA A 15 2.78 -14.55 -11.75
C ALA A 15 3.24 -15.18 -10.43
N LEU A 16 2.82 -16.43 -10.17
CA LEU A 16 3.23 -17.19 -8.99
C LEU A 16 4.74 -17.48 -9.01
N LEU A 17 5.29 -17.91 -10.15
CA LEU A 17 6.73 -18.14 -10.31
C LEU A 17 7.54 -16.86 -10.11
N MET A 18 7.05 -15.73 -10.61
CA MET A 18 7.72 -14.44 -10.44
C MET A 18 7.68 -13.98 -8.98
N ALA A 19 6.55 -14.15 -8.30
CA ALA A 19 6.42 -13.85 -6.86
C ALA A 19 7.33 -14.74 -6.00
N VAL A 20 7.44 -16.04 -6.33
CA VAL A 20 8.32 -16.99 -5.63
C VAL A 20 9.80 -16.67 -5.89
N ALA A 21 10.18 -16.38 -7.13
CA ALA A 21 11.55 -15.98 -7.47
C ALA A 21 11.96 -14.68 -6.76
N PHE A 22 11.05 -13.71 -6.68
CA PHE A 22 11.29 -12.44 -5.99
C PHE A 22 11.34 -12.60 -4.47
N GLY A 23 10.48 -13.46 -3.90
CA GLY A 23 10.53 -13.82 -2.48
C GLY A 23 11.81 -14.56 -2.10
N ALA A 24 12.29 -15.47 -2.96
CA ALA A 24 13.57 -16.15 -2.79
C ALA A 24 14.75 -15.16 -2.88
N PHE A 25 14.70 -14.20 -3.79
CA PHE A 25 15.69 -13.12 -3.87
C PHE A 25 15.69 -12.27 -2.59
N ALA A 26 14.52 -11.88 -2.09
CA ALA A 26 14.40 -11.13 -0.84
C ALA A 26 14.96 -11.90 0.37
N ALA A 27 14.79 -13.21 0.42
CA ALA A 27 15.33 -14.05 1.50
C ALA A 27 16.87 -14.20 1.47
N LEU A 28 17.50 -13.98 0.32
CA LEU A 28 18.96 -14.01 0.17
C LEU A 28 19.64 -12.69 0.59
N VAL A 29 18.86 -11.63 0.77
CA VAL A 29 19.34 -10.30 1.12
C VAL A 29 19.37 -10.13 2.64
N LYS A 30 20.58 -10.02 3.22
CA LYS A 30 20.77 -9.82 4.67
C LYS A 30 21.18 -8.39 5.06
N GLN A 31 21.49 -7.53 4.10
CA GLN A 31 21.87 -6.14 4.39
C GLN A 31 20.64 -5.28 4.71
N PRO A 32 20.60 -4.54 5.85
CA PRO A 32 19.43 -3.75 6.25
C PRO A 32 18.97 -2.74 5.20
N PHE A 33 19.91 -2.06 4.54
CA PHE A 33 19.61 -1.13 3.45
C PHE A 33 18.88 -1.80 2.30
N LEU A 34 19.36 -2.97 1.86
CA LEU A 34 18.72 -3.70 0.76
C LEU A 34 17.35 -4.26 1.17
N ILE A 35 17.16 -4.64 2.44
CA ILE A 35 15.84 -5.05 2.97
C ILE A 35 14.84 -3.90 2.90
N GLU A 36 15.25 -2.69 3.24
CA GLU A 36 14.39 -1.49 3.15
C GLU A 36 14.02 -1.19 1.69
N VAL A 37 15.00 -1.20 0.78
CA VAL A 37 14.77 -1.01 -0.66
C VAL A 37 13.82 -2.05 -1.22
N VAL A 38 14.04 -3.33 -0.91
CA VAL A 38 13.18 -4.43 -1.35
C VAL A 38 11.76 -4.27 -0.78
N THR A 39 11.62 -3.83 0.47
CA THR A 39 10.32 -3.54 1.09
C THR A 39 9.57 -2.45 0.33
N PHE A 40 10.23 -1.33 -0.01
CA PHE A 40 9.61 -0.28 -0.83
C PHE A 40 9.24 -0.78 -2.22
N VAL A 41 10.10 -1.57 -2.86
CA VAL A 41 9.78 -2.18 -4.17
C VAL A 41 8.52 -3.03 -4.09
N PHE A 42 8.34 -3.84 -3.04
CA PHE A 42 7.12 -4.63 -2.84
C PHE A 42 5.90 -3.75 -2.63
N ILE A 43 6.00 -2.73 -1.77
CA ILE A 43 4.90 -1.80 -1.50
C ILE A 43 4.45 -1.10 -2.79
N PHE A 44 5.38 -0.52 -3.55
CA PHE A 44 5.06 0.18 -4.80
C PHE A 44 4.63 -0.77 -5.92
N SER A 45 5.10 -2.01 -5.93
CA SER A 45 4.62 -3.03 -6.88
C SER A 45 3.15 -3.36 -6.65
N ILE A 46 2.74 -3.58 -5.40
CA ILE A 46 1.33 -3.82 -5.04
C ILE A 46 0.49 -2.58 -5.36
N TYR A 47 1.00 -1.38 -5.05
CA TYR A 47 0.34 -0.12 -5.39
C TYR A 47 0.12 0.04 -6.91
N SER A 48 1.13 -0.27 -7.71
CA SER A 48 1.05 -0.25 -9.17
C SER A 48 0.08 -1.30 -9.73
N LEU A 49 0.04 -2.50 -9.15
CA LEU A 49 -0.93 -3.54 -9.48
C LEU A 49 -2.37 -3.08 -9.20
N SER A 50 -2.61 -2.47 -8.04
CA SER A 50 -3.91 -1.90 -7.68
C SER A 50 -4.37 -0.86 -8.71
N TRP A 51 -3.46 0.03 -9.10
CA TRP A 51 -3.76 1.04 -10.12
C TRP A 51 -4.01 0.40 -11.50
N SER A 52 -3.24 -0.63 -11.86
CA SER A 52 -3.39 -1.36 -13.13
C SER A 52 -4.75 -2.07 -13.24
N LEU A 53 -5.28 -2.60 -12.13
CA LEU A 53 -6.62 -3.20 -12.09
C LEU A 53 -7.72 -2.18 -12.43
N MET A 54 -7.60 -0.96 -11.92
CA MET A 54 -8.51 0.13 -12.25
C MET A 54 -8.38 0.53 -13.73
N ALA A 55 -7.14 0.73 -14.19
CA ALA A 55 -6.84 1.10 -15.57
C ALA A 55 -7.37 0.07 -16.59
N ASN A 56 -7.25 -1.22 -16.28
CA ASN A 56 -7.76 -2.30 -17.15
C ASN A 56 -9.29 -2.34 -17.24
N SER A 57 -9.99 -1.68 -16.31
CA SER A 57 -11.46 -1.52 -16.35
C SER A 57 -11.90 -0.32 -17.20
N GLY A 58 -10.96 0.38 -17.84
CA GLY A 58 -11.24 1.58 -18.66
C GLY A 58 -11.38 2.87 -17.85
N GLN A 59 -11.13 2.82 -16.53
CA GLN A 59 -11.22 3.97 -15.65
C GLN A 59 -9.82 4.38 -15.15
N ILE A 60 -9.52 5.68 -15.22
CA ILE A 60 -8.26 6.23 -14.71
C ILE A 60 -8.58 7.00 -13.42
N SER A 61 -8.03 6.53 -12.29
CA SER A 61 -8.13 7.21 -10.99
C SER A 61 -6.78 7.74 -10.57
N LEU A 62 -6.68 9.05 -10.37
CA LEU A 62 -5.48 9.75 -9.90
C LEU A 62 -5.47 9.95 -8.38
N GLY A 63 -6.50 9.46 -7.68
CA GLY A 63 -6.66 9.63 -6.24
C GLY A 63 -6.04 8.52 -5.38
N HIS A 64 -5.31 7.57 -5.97
CA HIS A 64 -4.82 6.37 -5.26
C HIS A 64 -3.95 6.69 -4.03
N ALA A 65 -3.28 7.85 -4.02
CA ALA A 65 -2.46 8.29 -2.90
C ALA A 65 -3.30 8.47 -1.61
N VAL A 66 -4.59 8.81 -1.71
CA VAL A 66 -5.46 8.95 -0.53
C VAL A 66 -5.69 7.64 0.18
N PHE A 67 -5.90 6.55 -0.57
CA PHE A 67 -6.13 5.21 -0.01
C PHE A 67 -4.84 4.64 0.56
N PHE A 68 -3.73 4.84 -0.14
CA PHE A 68 -2.42 4.42 0.32
C PHE A 68 -2.02 5.13 1.62
N GLY A 69 -2.14 6.48 1.66
CA GLY A 69 -1.81 7.27 2.83
C GLY A 69 -2.71 6.98 4.02
N SER A 70 -4.03 6.92 3.83
CA SER A 70 -4.97 6.65 4.93
C SER A 70 -4.75 5.27 5.56
N GLY A 71 -4.47 4.23 4.77
CA GLY A 71 -4.12 2.91 5.29
C GLY A 71 -2.81 2.89 6.07
N ALA A 72 -1.77 3.56 5.55
CA ALA A 72 -0.47 3.67 6.20
C ALA A 72 -0.55 4.40 7.55
N TYR A 73 -1.24 5.55 7.59
CA TYR A 73 -1.44 6.32 8.82
C TYR A 73 -2.33 5.56 9.82
N ALA A 74 -3.41 4.92 9.37
CA ALA A 74 -4.28 4.14 10.26
C ALA A 74 -3.51 2.99 10.94
N SER A 75 -2.75 2.21 10.16
CA SER A 75 -1.93 1.11 10.70
C SER A 75 -0.87 1.64 11.67
N THR A 76 -0.17 2.71 11.31
CA THR A 76 0.89 3.29 12.14
C THR A 76 0.36 3.86 13.45
N LEU A 77 -0.75 4.60 13.38
CA LEU A 77 -1.35 5.23 14.55
C LEU A 77 -1.91 4.19 15.52
N MET A 78 -2.49 3.09 15.00
CA MET A 78 -2.96 1.98 15.83
C MET A 78 -1.82 1.19 16.46
N ALA A 79 -0.75 0.90 15.71
CA ALA A 79 0.42 0.24 16.26
C ALA A 79 1.08 1.08 17.38
N ARG A 80 1.16 2.40 17.18
CA ARG A 80 1.85 3.32 18.10
C ARG A 80 1.01 3.69 19.32
N ASN A 81 -0.26 4.08 19.13
CA ASN A 81 -1.07 4.65 20.22
C ASN A 81 -1.86 3.58 20.99
N LEU A 82 -2.28 2.50 20.33
CA LEU A 82 -3.02 1.41 20.99
C LEU A 82 -2.11 0.24 21.42
N GLY A 83 -0.82 0.26 21.06
CA GLY A 83 0.10 -0.83 21.36
C GLY A 83 -0.32 -2.17 20.73
N LEU A 84 -1.13 -2.13 19.67
CA LEU A 84 -1.61 -3.33 19.00
C LEU A 84 -0.43 -4.12 18.43
N PRO A 85 -0.45 -5.46 18.51
CA PRO A 85 0.59 -6.28 17.91
C PRO A 85 0.69 -5.96 16.41
N PRO A 86 1.91 -5.79 15.87
CA PRO A 86 2.07 -5.26 14.53
C PRO A 86 1.29 -5.99 13.41
N PRO A 87 1.14 -7.33 13.42
CA PRO A 87 0.31 -8.03 12.43
C PRO A 87 -1.16 -7.58 12.42
N VAL A 88 -1.72 -7.26 13.59
CA VAL A 88 -3.11 -6.80 13.71
C VAL A 88 -3.23 -5.36 13.21
N ALA A 89 -2.27 -4.50 13.54
CA ALA A 89 -2.25 -3.12 13.05
C ALA A 89 -2.21 -3.05 11.51
N ILE A 90 -1.42 -3.94 10.87
CA ILE A 90 -1.33 -4.06 9.41
C ILE A 90 -2.69 -4.41 8.79
N LEU A 91 -3.51 -5.25 9.43
CA LEU A 91 -4.83 -5.63 8.91
C LEU A 91 -5.86 -4.50 9.01
N VAL A 92 -5.71 -3.60 9.99
CA VAL A 92 -6.65 -2.48 10.14
C VAL A 92 -6.44 -1.41 9.07
N GLY A 93 -5.21 -1.20 8.61
CA GLY A 93 -4.91 -0.22 7.54
C GLY A 93 -5.78 -0.40 6.28
N PRO A 94 -5.78 -1.60 5.65
CA PRO A 94 -6.62 -1.92 4.51
C PRO A 94 -8.12 -1.78 4.78
N LEU A 95 -8.59 -2.10 6.00
CA LEU A 95 -10.00 -1.93 6.36
C LEU A 95 -10.41 -0.46 6.37
N VAL A 96 -9.59 0.42 6.95
CA VAL A 96 -9.84 1.87 6.94
C VAL A 96 -9.78 2.42 5.52
N ALA A 97 -8.78 2.03 4.74
CA ALA A 97 -8.67 2.42 3.33
C ALA A 97 -9.87 1.95 2.50
N ALA A 98 -10.38 0.73 2.75
CA ALA A 98 -11.56 0.19 2.08
C ALA A 98 -12.83 0.97 2.43
N LEU A 99 -13.02 1.36 3.70
CA LEU A 99 -14.15 2.19 4.12
C LEU A 99 -14.13 3.57 3.46
N ILE A 100 -12.96 4.22 3.40
CA ILE A 100 -12.78 5.49 2.70
C ILE A 100 -13.02 5.31 1.19
N GLY A 101 -12.51 4.21 0.62
CA GLY A 101 -12.72 3.82 -0.77
C GLY A 101 -14.19 3.63 -1.12
N LEU A 102 -14.98 2.99 -0.25
CA LEU A 102 -16.42 2.86 -0.42
C LEU A 102 -17.13 4.21 -0.37
N GLY A 103 -16.73 5.10 0.53
CA GLY A 103 -17.26 6.47 0.61
C GLY A 103 -17.01 7.27 -0.65
N ILE A 104 -15.73 7.40 -1.06
CA ILE A 104 -15.35 8.14 -2.28
C ILE A 104 -15.93 7.46 -3.52
N GLY A 105 -15.84 6.12 -3.60
CA GLY A 105 -16.39 5.34 -4.70
C GLY A 105 -17.88 5.56 -4.88
N ARG A 106 -18.64 5.65 -3.78
CA ARG A 106 -20.09 5.92 -3.83
C ARG A 106 -20.42 7.33 -4.32
N LEU A 107 -19.61 8.33 -3.96
CA LEU A 107 -19.77 9.70 -4.45
C LEU A 107 -19.45 9.83 -5.95
N CYS A 108 -18.59 8.96 -6.47
CA CYS A 108 -18.14 8.96 -7.86
C CYS A 108 -19.03 8.12 -8.80
N ILE A 109 -20.11 7.50 -8.32
CA ILE A 109 -21.03 6.71 -9.15
C ILE A 109 -21.71 7.65 -10.15
N GLY A 110 -21.55 7.38 -11.44
CA GLY A 110 -22.18 8.14 -12.53
C GLY A 110 -21.28 9.19 -13.19
N LEU A 111 -20.02 9.33 -12.77
CA LEU A 111 -19.04 10.17 -13.45
C LEU A 111 -18.48 9.47 -14.70
N ARG A 112 -18.28 10.24 -15.77
CA ARG A 112 -17.56 9.81 -16.98
C ARG A 112 -16.07 9.63 -16.70
N GLU A 113 -15.39 8.82 -17.51
CA GLU A 113 -14.01 8.34 -17.30
C GLU A 113 -13.02 9.49 -17.07
N TRP A 114 -13.12 10.55 -17.86
CA TRP A 114 -12.26 11.74 -17.76
C TRP A 114 -12.53 12.58 -16.49
N PHE A 115 -13.80 12.67 -16.08
CA PHE A 115 -14.18 13.43 -14.89
C PHE A 115 -13.81 12.69 -13.60
N LEU A 116 -13.86 11.35 -13.62
CA LEU A 116 -13.44 10.52 -12.50
C LEU A 116 -11.96 10.78 -12.13
N GLY A 117 -11.08 10.89 -13.12
CA GLY A 117 -9.66 11.20 -12.90
C GLY A 117 -9.46 12.56 -12.20
N MET A 118 -10.14 13.61 -12.67
CA MET A 118 -10.04 14.96 -12.07
C MET A 118 -10.61 15.02 -10.65
N VAL A 119 -11.77 14.39 -10.42
CA VAL A 119 -12.41 14.38 -9.11
C VAL A 119 -11.58 13.60 -8.09
N THR A 120 -11.06 12.44 -8.48
CA THR A 120 -10.19 11.63 -7.61
C THR A 120 -8.87 12.33 -7.31
N PHE A 121 -8.30 13.06 -8.28
CA PHE A 121 -7.14 13.93 -8.04
C PHE A 121 -7.47 15.01 -7.00
N GLY A 122 -8.59 15.72 -7.17
CA GLY A 122 -9.07 16.72 -6.21
C GLY A 122 -9.22 16.17 -4.80
N PHE A 123 -9.82 14.98 -4.65
CA PHE A 123 -9.90 14.30 -3.35
C PHE A 123 -8.54 14.01 -2.74
N SER A 124 -7.55 13.61 -3.54
CA SER A 124 -6.19 13.36 -3.05
C SER A 124 -5.54 14.64 -2.51
N ILE A 125 -5.70 15.76 -3.21
CA ILE A 125 -5.16 17.06 -2.77
C ILE A 125 -5.86 17.54 -1.50
N ILE A 126 -7.20 17.45 -1.43
CA ILE A 126 -7.97 17.82 -0.24
C ILE A 126 -7.53 16.96 0.96
N ALA A 127 -7.37 15.66 0.77
CA ALA A 127 -6.95 14.78 1.84
C ALA A 127 -5.51 15.06 2.30
N GLN A 128 -4.59 15.37 1.38
CA GLN A 128 -3.25 15.82 1.72
C GLN A 128 -3.29 17.10 2.56
N LEU A 129 -4.10 18.08 2.17
CA LEU A 129 -4.29 19.33 2.91
C LEU A 129 -4.79 19.06 4.33
N ILE A 130 -5.81 18.21 4.47
CA ILE A 130 -6.37 17.82 5.77
C ILE A 130 -5.30 17.14 6.64
N VAL A 131 -4.53 16.21 6.07
CA VAL A 131 -3.49 15.47 6.80
C VAL A 131 -2.36 16.37 7.27
N VAL A 132 -1.94 17.33 6.45
CA VAL A 132 -0.81 18.22 6.72
C VAL A 132 -1.21 19.39 7.63
N GLU A 133 -2.29 20.11 7.30
CA GLU A 133 -2.65 21.35 7.98
C GLU A 133 -3.54 21.13 9.21
N HIS A 134 -4.53 20.23 9.12
CA HIS A 134 -5.50 20.03 10.20
C HIS A 134 -5.13 18.87 11.13
N LEU A 135 -4.53 17.82 10.59
CA LEU A 135 -4.14 16.63 11.36
C LEU A 135 -2.64 16.59 11.66
N GLY A 136 -1.89 17.66 11.38
CA GLY A 136 -0.45 17.71 11.61
C GLY A 136 -0.03 17.39 13.04
N TRP A 137 -0.88 17.68 14.04
CA TRP A 137 -0.64 17.30 15.45
C TRP A 137 -0.68 15.78 15.68
N LEU A 138 -1.43 15.04 14.87
CA LEU A 138 -1.63 13.59 14.99
C LEU A 138 -0.74 12.80 14.04
N THR A 139 -0.56 13.30 12.81
CA THR A 139 0.21 12.66 11.73
C THR A 139 1.66 13.09 11.68
N LYS A 140 2.02 14.16 12.42
CA LYS A 140 3.27 14.93 12.29
C LYS A 140 3.48 15.58 10.92
N GLY A 141 2.42 15.69 10.11
CA GLY A 141 2.47 16.36 8.81
C GLY A 141 3.51 15.75 7.88
N TRP A 142 4.50 16.55 7.48
CA TRP A 142 5.58 16.14 6.57
C TRP A 142 6.64 15.25 7.22
N ASP A 143 6.80 15.31 8.55
CA ASP A 143 7.82 14.54 9.27
C ASP A 143 7.42 13.06 9.42
N GLY A 144 6.12 12.76 9.33
CA GLY A 144 5.57 11.42 9.49
C GLY A 144 5.79 10.82 10.88
N ILE A 145 5.35 9.58 11.05
CA ILE A 145 5.45 8.84 12.32
C ILE A 145 6.30 7.58 12.11
N PRO A 146 7.33 7.34 12.94
CA PRO A 146 8.08 6.08 12.87
C PRO A 146 7.21 4.91 13.33
N VAL A 147 7.25 3.82 12.57
CA VAL A 147 6.47 2.60 12.83
C VAL A 147 7.26 1.66 13.75
N PRO A 148 6.64 1.03 14.76
CA PRO A 148 7.26 -0.04 15.53
C PRO A 148 7.69 -1.20 14.63
N ARG A 149 8.88 -1.78 14.87
CA ARG A 149 9.40 -2.90 14.08
C ARG A 149 8.55 -4.17 14.29
N LEU A 150 8.39 -4.96 13.21
CA LEU A 150 7.62 -6.20 13.24
C LEU A 150 8.36 -7.36 13.92
N LEU A 151 9.69 -7.31 13.94
CA LEU A 151 10.56 -8.36 14.50
C LEU A 151 11.24 -7.83 15.78
N PRO A 152 11.31 -8.62 16.86
CA PRO A 152 12.11 -8.29 18.03
C PRO A 152 13.60 -8.19 17.64
N GLU A 153 14.32 -7.35 18.38
CA GLU A 153 15.75 -7.01 18.18
C GLU A 153 16.69 -8.23 18.23
N GLU A 154 16.18 -9.39 18.64
CA GLU A 154 16.91 -10.64 18.88
C GLU A 154 17.37 -11.40 17.62
N ILE A 155 17.04 -10.94 16.39
CA ILE A 155 17.63 -11.53 15.19
C ILE A 155 19.01 -10.90 14.97
N PRO A 156 20.11 -11.67 15.10
CA PRO A 156 21.47 -11.17 14.94
C PRO A 156 21.76 -10.88 13.47
N LEU A 157 21.25 -9.76 12.95
CA LEU A 157 21.83 -9.10 11.77
C LEU A 157 22.95 -8.11 12.18
N GLU A 158 23.07 -7.86 13.49
CA GLU A 158 24.08 -6.98 14.13
C GLU A 158 25.40 -7.70 14.47
N ALA A 159 25.58 -8.97 14.07
CA ALA A 159 26.81 -9.73 14.33
C ALA A 159 27.74 -9.76 13.10
N ALA A 160 28.33 -8.61 12.72
CA ALA A 160 29.69 -8.51 12.16
C ALA A 160 30.09 -7.04 11.91
N PRO A 161 31.39 -6.70 12.01
CA PRO A 161 31.89 -5.43 12.53
C PRO A 161 32.21 -4.36 11.45
N THR A 162 32.50 -3.16 11.97
CA THR A 162 32.96 -1.88 11.35
C THR A 162 31.91 -1.06 10.61
#